data_AF-A0A4Y6GUQ5-F1
#
_entry.id   AF-A0A4Y6GUQ5-F1
#
_cell.length_a   1.000
_cell.length_b   1.000
_cell.length_c   1.000
_cell.angle_alpha   90.00
_cell.angle_beta   90.00
_cell.angle_gamma   90.00
#
_symmetry.space_group_name_H-M   'P 1'
#
loop_
_entity.id
_entity.type
_entity.pdbx_description
1 polymer ?
#
loop_
_entity_poly.entity_id
_entity_poly.type
_entity_poly.pdbx_seq_one_letter_code
_entity_poly.pdbx_strand_id
1 'polypeptide(L)'
;MIKQKIIFAKAKRGSIEFQIVNFTKKIYKLTDHLKFHKKDYLSQRGLRKMLGKRQRLLAYLLRSNRTCYNDLIVKLKIRETKKDSF
;
A
#
# COMPACT_ATOMS: atom_id res chain seq x y z
N MET A 1 12.44 13.14 1.80
CA MET A 1 11.76 12.79 3.08
C MET A 1 10.28 13.13 2.99
N ILE A 2 9.40 12.13 2.86
CA ILE A 2 7.96 12.34 3.10
C ILE A 2 7.66 11.63 4.43
N LYS A 3 7.86 12.33 5.56
CA LYS A 3 7.34 11.88 6.87
C LYS A 3 5.82 12.05 6.85
N GLN A 4 5.13 11.23 6.06
CA GLN A 4 3.68 11.22 6.04
C GLN A 4 3.19 10.59 7.34
N LYS A 5 2.86 11.46 8.30
CA LYS A 5 2.07 11.19 9.50
C LYS A 5 0.64 10.85 9.06
N ILE A 6 0.47 9.75 8.32
CA ILE A 6 -0.84 9.17 8.04
C ILE A 6 -1.27 8.48 9.33
N ILE A 7 -1.90 9.27 10.19
CA ILE A 7 -2.58 8.80 11.39
C ILE A 7 -4.05 8.69 11.00
N PHE A 8 -4.47 7.51 10.54
CA PHE A 8 -5.87 7.13 10.65
C PHE A 8 -6.12 6.80 12.12
N ALA A 9 -6.31 7.83 12.95
CA ALA A 9 -6.52 7.72 14.39
C ALA A 9 -7.76 6.86 14.76
N LYS A 10 -8.62 6.56 13.77
CA LYS A 10 -9.89 5.85 13.94
C LYS A 10 -9.99 4.53 13.17
N ALA A 11 -8.98 4.13 12.39
CA ALA A 11 -9.01 2.84 11.71
C ALA A 11 -8.63 1.73 12.69
N LYS A 12 -9.62 0.94 13.11
CA LYS A 12 -9.40 -0.17 14.05
C LYS A 12 -8.34 -1.12 13.49
N ARG A 13 -7.41 -1.55 14.34
CA ARG A 13 -6.40 -2.55 14.01
C ARG A 13 -7.11 -3.78 13.46
N GLY A 14 -6.77 -4.19 12.23
CA GLY A 14 -7.44 -5.31 11.54
C GLY A 14 -8.34 -4.90 10.37
N SER A 15 -8.83 -3.66 10.35
CA SER A 15 -9.57 -3.11 9.19
C SER A 15 -8.73 -3.12 7.91
N ILE A 16 -9.39 -3.22 6.76
CA ILE A 16 -8.73 -3.29 5.45
C ILE A 16 -7.93 -2.01 5.17
N GLU A 17 -8.48 -0.87 5.55
CA GLU A 17 -7.86 0.45 5.46
C GLU A 17 -6.56 0.50 6.28
N PHE A 18 -6.62 0.04 7.54
CA PHE A 18 -5.45 -0.05 8.39
C PHE A 18 -4.36 -0.94 7.77
N GLN A 19 -4.75 -2.09 7.21
CA GLN A 19 -3.83 -2.99 6.54
C GLN A 19 -3.17 -2.34 5.31
N ILE A 20 -3.95 -1.67 4.45
CA ILE A 20 -3.44 -0.95 3.27
C ILE A 20 -2.44 0.13 3.67
N VAL A 21 -2.75 0.94 4.69
CA VAL A 21 -1.85 1.97 5.22
C VAL A 21 -0.56 1.36 5.74
N ASN A 22 -0.64 0.26 6.50
CA ASN A 22 0.52 -0.42 7.04
C ASN A 22 1.42 -1.02 5.95
N PHE A 23 0.83 -1.67 4.94
CA PHE A 23 1.58 -2.15 3.78
C PHE A 23 2.25 -1.00 3.04
N THR A 24 1.56 0.12 2.87
CA THR A 24 2.11 1.31 2.21
C THR A 24 3.34 1.84 2.95
N LYS A 25 3.27 1.97 4.28
CA LYS A 25 4.41 2.38 5.11
C LYS A 25 5.60 1.42 4.99
N LYS A 26 5.34 0.10 5.04
CA LYS A 26 6.38 -0.92 4.90
C LYS A 26 7.03 -0.92 3.51
N ILE A 27 6.22 -0.79 2.46
CA ILE A 27 6.68 -0.67 1.07
C ILE A 27 7.61 0.53 0.93
N TYR A 28 7.22 1.71 1.41
CA TYR A 28 8.08 2.89 1.34
C TYR A 28 9.44 2.67 2.05
N LYS A 29 9.42 2.12 3.27
CA LYS A 29 10.66 1.85 4.02
C LYS A 29 11.56 0.87 3.28
N LEU A 30 10.99 -0.21 2.73
CA LEU A 30 11.75 -1.25 2.04
C LEU A 30 12.25 -0.78 0.67
N THR A 31 11.46 0.01 -0.05
CA THR A 31 11.88 0.64 -1.30
C THR A 31 13.07 1.56 -1.08
N ASP A 32 13.08 2.35 0.01
CA ASP A 32 14.22 3.22 0.33
C ASP A 32 15.47 2.41 0.71
N HIS A 33 15.33 1.37 1.52
CA HIS A 33 16.41 0.42 1.84
C HIS A 33 17.04 -0.20 0.57
N LEU A 34 16.21 -0.64 -0.37
CA LEU A 34 16.67 -1.29 -1.61
C LEU A 34 17.38 -0.34 -2.58
N LYS A 35 17.26 0.99 -2.43
CA LYS A 35 18.06 1.94 -3.22
C LYS A 35 19.56 1.76 -2.97
N PHE A 36 19.92 1.52 -1.70
CA PHE A 36 21.29 1.30 -1.27
C PHE A 36 21.69 -0.18 -1.39
N HIS A 37 20.75 -1.11 -1.16
CA HIS A 37 21.00 -2.56 -1.19
C HIS A 37 20.38 -3.24 -2.42
N LYS A 38 20.87 -2.89 -3.61
CA LYS A 38 20.31 -3.38 -4.90
C LYS A 38 20.41 -4.89 -5.11
N LYS A 39 21.34 -5.57 -4.42
CA LYS A 39 21.55 -7.02 -4.52
C LYS A 39 20.76 -7.83 -3.49
N ASP A 40 19.96 -7.20 -2.63
CA ASP A 40 19.10 -7.92 -1.68
C ASP A 40 17.84 -8.45 -2.36
N TYR A 41 17.98 -9.59 -3.04
CA TYR A 41 16.90 -10.23 -3.79
C TYR A 41 15.80 -10.80 -2.90
N LEU A 42 16.12 -11.20 -1.66
CA LEU A 42 15.14 -11.71 -0.70
C LEU A 42 14.18 -10.59 -0.28
N SER A 43 14.72 -9.41 0.05
CA SER A 43 13.92 -8.22 0.34
C SER A 43 13.11 -7.78 -0.86
N GLN A 44 13.66 -7.81 -2.08
CA GLN A 44 12.90 -7.50 -3.31
C GLN A 44 11.72 -8.45 -3.51
N ARG A 45 11.91 -9.76 -3.27
CA ARG A 45 10.82 -10.74 -3.32
C ARG A 45 9.75 -10.43 -2.29
N GLY A 46 10.14 -10.07 -1.06
CA GLY A 46 9.23 -9.62 0.00
C GLY A 46 8.45 -8.37 -0.40
N LEU A 47 9.12 -7.39 -1.02
CA LEU A 47 8.51 -6.16 -1.53
C LEU A 47 7.42 -6.47 -2.57
N ARG A 48 7.71 -7.33 -3.55
CA ARG A 48 6.75 -7.74 -4.58
C ARG A 48 5.52 -8.42 -3.97
N LYS A 49 5.70 -9.31 -2.99
CA LYS A 49 4.59 -9.94 -2.26
C LYS A 49 3.72 -8.92 -1.53
N MET A 50 4.33 -7.92 -0.88
CA MET A 50 3.60 -6.85 -0.20
C MET A 50 2.82 -5.95 -1.17
N LEU A 51 3.41 -5.63 -2.34
CA LEU A 51 2.74 -4.89 -3.41
C LEU A 51 1.49 -5.63 -3.90
N GLY A 52 1.62 -6.92 -4.24
CA GLY A 52 0.49 -7.74 -4.69
C GLY A 52 -0.62 -7.87 -3.64
N LYS A 53 -0.26 -8.06 -2.37
CA LYS A 53 -1.25 -8.12 -1.27
C LYS A 53 -1.99 -6.80 -1.10
N ARG A 54 -1.28 -5.66 -1.16
CA ARG A 54 -1.89 -4.32 -1.10
C ARG A 54 -2.84 -4.08 -2.28
N GLN A 55 -2.46 -4.50 -3.49
CA GLN A 55 -3.31 -4.39 -4.68
C GLN A 55 -4.61 -5.20 -4.53
N ARG A 56 -4.53 -6.43 -4.02
CA ARG A 56 -5.72 -7.26 -3.76
C ARG A 56 -6.66 -6.62 -2.72
N LEU A 57 -6.11 -6.04 -1.65
CA LEU A 57 -6.90 -5.34 -0.64
C LEU A 57 -7.59 -4.09 -1.21
N LEU A 58 -6.88 -3.32 -2.04
CA LEU A 58 -7.47 -2.16 -2.74
C LEU A 58 -8.57 -2.57 -3.71
N ALA A 59 -8.39 -3.65 -4.47
CA ALA A 59 -9.42 -4.17 -5.36
C ALA A 59 -10.66 -4.65 -4.59
N TYR A 60 -10.48 -5.29 -3.43
CA TYR A 60 -11.59 -5.66 -2.56
C TYR A 60 -12.32 -4.42 -2.04
N LEU A 61 -11.57 -3.42 -1.55
CA LEU A 61 -12.14 -2.18 -1.03
C LEU A 61 -12.90 -1.41 -2.12
N LEU A 62 -12.39 -1.37 -3.36
CA LEU A 62 -13.08 -0.76 -4.49
C LEU A 62 -14.46 -1.40 -4.74
N ARG A 63 -14.57 -2.73 -4.60
CA ARG A 63 -15.83 -3.46 -4.77
C ARG A 63 -16.80 -3.28 -3.60
N SER A 64 -16.28 -3.18 -2.37
CA SER A 64 -17.11 -3.10 -1.17
C SER A 64 -17.50 -1.67 -0.79
N ASN A 65 -16.58 -0.71 -0.88
CA ASN A 65 -16.78 0.68 -0.52
C ASN A 65 -15.91 1.62 -1.38
N ARG A 66 -16.51 2.12 -2.46
CA ARG A 66 -15.84 2.99 -3.42
C ARG A 66 -15.42 4.34 -2.83
N THR A 67 -16.20 4.89 -1.91
CA THR A 67 -15.88 6.17 -1.25
C THR A 67 -14.60 6.05 -0.43
N CYS A 68 -14.49 5.01 0.40
CA CYS A 68 -13.27 4.75 1.18
C CYS A 68 -12.05 4.46 0.29
N TYR A 69 -12.25 3.81 -0.87
CA TYR A 69 -11.18 3.59 -1.84
C TYR A 69 -10.64 4.90 -2.42
N ASN A 70 -11.52 5.78 -2.89
CA ASN A 70 -11.12 7.07 -3.45
C ASN A 70 -10.35 7.90 -2.42
N ASP A 71 -10.88 7.98 -1.19
CA ASP A 71 -10.22 8.67 -0.08
C ASP A 71 -8.82 8.13 0.20
N LEU A 72 -8.67 6.80 0.22
CA LEU A 72 -7.38 6.16 0.50
C LEU A 72 -6.37 6.39 -0.62
N ILE A 73 -6.79 6.32 -1.89
CA ILE A 73 -5.90 6.56 -3.02
C ILE A 73 -5.36 7.99 -3.00
N VAL A 74 -6.24 8.97 -2.80
CA VAL A 74 -5.85 10.39 -2.72
C VAL A 74 -4.91 10.63 -1.55
N LYS A 75 -5.25 10.12 -0.36
CA LYS A 75 -4.43 10.30 0.86
C LYS A 75 -3.06 9.63 0.75
N LEU A 76 -2.99 8.43 0.20
CA LEU A 76 -1.76 7.64 0.12
C LEU A 76 -0.94 7.93 -1.14
N LYS A 77 -1.45 8.76 -2.07
CA LYS A 77 -0.86 9.04 -3.38
C LYS A 77 -0.48 7.76 -4.13
N ILE A 78 -1.31 6.74 -4.00
CA ILE A 78 -1.13 5.47 -4.70
C ILE A 78 -1.59 5.67 -6.13
N ARG A 79 -0.77 5.30 -7.13
CA ARG A 79 -1.24 5.28 -8.52
C ARG A 79 -2.44 4.35 -8.64
N GLU A 80 -3.53 4.85 -9.21
CA GLU A 80 -4.69 4.03 -9.54
C GLU A 80 -4.21 2.83 -10.34
N THR A 81 -4.52 1.64 -9.85
CA THR A 81 -4.35 0.43 -10.65
C THR A 81 -5.45 0.48 -11.68
N LYS A 82 -5.18 1.06 -12.86
CA LYS A 82 -6.00 0.79 -14.03
C LYS A 82 -6.10 -0.72 -14.11
N LYS A 83 -7.34 -1.21 -14.13
CA LYS A 83 -7.63 -2.60 -14.39
C LYS A 83 -7.16 -2.81 -15.82
N ASP A 84 -5.89 -3.14 -16.00
CA ASP A 84 -5.40 -3.59 -17.29
C ASP A 84 -6.22 -4.83 -17.61
N SER A 85 -7.05 -4.63 -18.63
CA SER A 85 -7.98 -5.55 -19.21
C SER A 85 -7.29 -6.87 -19.49
N PHE A 86 -7.80 -7.93 -18.87
CA PHE A 86 -7.78 -9.27 -19.44
C PHE A 86 -9.24 -9.73 -19.45
#